data_AF-A0A2V8MNL1-F1
#
_entry.id   AF-A0A2V8MNL1-F1
#
_cell.length_a   1.000
_cell.length_b   1.000
_cell.length_c   1.000
_cell.angle_alpha   90.00
_cell.angle_beta   90.00
_cell.angle_gamma   90.00
#
_symmetry.space_group_name_H-M   'P 1'
#
loop_
_entity.id
_entity.type
_entity.pdbx_description
1 polymer ?
#
loop_
_entity_poly.entity_id
_entity_poly.type
_entity_poly.pdbx_seq_one_letter_code
_entity_poly.pdbx_strand_id
1 'polypeptide(L)' 'MSLAEIEKAVDRLSPDELAKLADYIARHDKLAWDKEIERDFSPDGKHAAVLEKIDAEIDKGKFTPLP' A
#
# COMPACT_ATOMS: atom_id res chain seq x y z
N MET A 1 -14.14 20.77 -8.97
CA MET A 1 -14.53 19.59 -9.76
C MET A 1 -15.03 18.54 -8.78
N SER A 2 -16.18 17.95 -9.05
CA SER A 2 -16.79 16.86 -8.29
C SER A 2 -16.30 15.50 -8.78
N LEU A 3 -16.46 14.45 -7.97
CA LEU A 3 -16.13 13.08 -8.38
C LEU A 3 -16.91 12.67 -9.64
N ALA A 4 -18.19 13.00 -9.72
CA ALA A 4 -19.03 12.74 -10.89
C ALA A 4 -18.53 13.43 -12.17
N GLU A 5 -17.90 14.61 -12.06
CA GLU A 5 -17.28 15.27 -13.21
C GLU A 5 -15.97 14.58 -13.63
N ILE A 6 -15.20 14.02 -12.69
CA ILE A 6 -14.01 13.20 -12.98
C ILE A 6 -14.44 11.92 -13.69
N GLU A 7 -15.43 11.19 -13.17
CA GLU A 7 -15.94 9.95 -13.76
C GLU A 7 -16.37 10.15 -15.23
N LYS A 8 -17.15 11.21 -15.50
CA LYS A 8 -17.53 11.58 -16.87
C LYS A 8 -16.36 11.94 -17.78
N ALA A 9 -15.27 12.47 -17.22
CA ALA A 9 -14.06 12.75 -17.98
C ALA A 9 -13.30 11.45 -18.30
N VAL A 10 -13.27 10.50 -17.35
CA VAL A 10 -12.69 9.16 -17.54
C VAL A 10 -13.40 8.39 -18.64
N ASP A 11 -14.74 8.46 -18.71
CA ASP A 11 -15.54 7.80 -19.75
C ASP A 11 -15.20 8.26 -21.18
N ARG A 12 -14.55 9.42 -21.33
CA ARG A 12 -14.19 10.01 -22.63
C ARG A 12 -12.75 9.73 -23.05
N LEU A 13 -11.96 9.08 -22.19
CA LEU A 13 -10.57 8.78 -22.49
C LEU A 13 -10.46 7.69 -23.56
N SER A 14 -9.46 7.83 -24.43
CA SER A 14 -9.03 6.71 -25.26
C SER A 14 -8.45 5.58 -24.40
N PRO A 15 -8.37 4.33 -24.92
CA PRO A 15 -7.76 3.23 -24.18
C PRO A 15 -6.33 3.53 -23.68
N ASP A 16 -5.52 4.23 -24.47
CA ASP A 16 -4.14 4.59 -24.09
C ASP A 16 -4.09 5.64 -22.97
N GLU A 17 -5.02 6.60 -22.97
CA GLU A 17 -5.12 7.60 -21.91
C GLU A 17 -5.67 6.99 -20.62
N LEU A 18 -6.64 6.08 -20.74
CA LEU A 18 -7.17 5.33 -19.61
C LEU A 18 -6.07 4.47 -18.95
N ALA A 19 -5.22 3.82 -19.74
CA ALA A 19 -4.09 3.06 -19.22
C ALA A 19 -3.10 3.96 -18.44
N LYS A 20 -2.76 5.13 -18.98
CA LYS A 20 -1.90 6.11 -18.28
C LYS A 20 -2.53 6.62 -16.98
N LEU A 21 -3.84 6.83 -16.96
CA LEU A 21 -4.56 7.23 -15.76
C LEU A 21 -4.54 6.10 -14.71
N ALA A 22 -4.76 4.85 -15.13
CA ALA A 22 -4.69 3.70 -14.25
C ALA A 22 -3.29 3.56 -13.61
N ASP A 23 -2.21 3.70 -14.38
CA ASP A 23 -0.84 3.69 -13.87
C ASP A 23 -0.58 4.83 -12.88
N TYR A 24 -1.16 6.01 -13.12
CA TYR A 24 -1.06 7.14 -12.20
C TYR A 24 -1.77 6.85 -10.86
N ILE A 25 -2.99 6.31 -10.91
CA ILE A 25 -3.74 5.92 -9.71
C ILE A 25 -2.99 4.83 -8.93
N ALA A 26 -2.53 3.78 -9.61
CA ALA A 26 -1.78 2.69 -8.98
C ALA A 26 -0.53 3.17 -8.23
N ARG A 27 0.18 4.18 -8.77
CA ARG A 27 1.32 4.79 -8.06
C ARG A 27 0.90 5.52 -6.79
N HIS A 28 -0.22 6.23 -6.81
CA HIS A 28 -0.73 6.90 -5.60
C HIS A 28 -1.24 5.92 -4.56
N ASP A 29 -1.94 4.87 -4.98
CA ASP A 29 -2.39 3.81 -4.08
C ASP A 29 -1.21 3.12 -3.42
N LYS A 30 -0.13 2.84 -4.18
CA LYS A 30 1.11 2.30 -3.61
C LYS A 30 1.70 3.25 -2.56
N LEU A 31 1.78 4.55 -2.82
CA LEU A 31 2.30 5.52 -1.84
C LEU A 31 1.41 5.64 -0.59
N ALA A 32 0.09 5.50 -0.74
CA ALA A 32 -0.82 5.45 0.39
C ALA A 32 -0.61 4.18 1.22
N TRP A 33 -0.42 3.04 0.56
CA TRP A 33 -0.09 1.76 1.21
C TRP A 33 1.25 1.83 1.95
N ASP A 34 2.30 2.40 1.34
CA ASP A 34 3.60 2.56 1.98
C ASP A 34 3.47 3.35 3.30
N LYS A 35 2.73 4.47 3.29
CA LYS A 35 2.47 5.28 4.49
C LYS A 35 1.63 4.54 5.54
N GLU A 36 0.65 3.76 5.10
CA GLU A 36 -0.15 2.93 6.00
C GLU A 36 0.72 1.88 6.69
N ILE A 37 1.56 1.18 5.94
CA ILE A 37 2.51 0.19 6.48
C ILE A 37 3.45 0.87 7.49
N GLU A 38 4.08 1.99 7.13
CA GLU A 38 4.99 2.71 8.02
C GLU A 38 4.33 3.08 9.35
N ARG A 39 3.09 3.60 9.30
CA ARG A 39 2.33 3.95 10.50
C ARG A 39 1.97 2.72 11.32
N ASP A 40 1.46 1.69 10.66
CA ASP A 40 0.92 0.51 11.32
C ASP A 40 2.00 -0.32 12.02
N PHE A 41 3.21 -0.35 11.46
CA PHE A 41 4.37 -1.04 12.00
C PHE A 41 5.34 -0.11 12.77
N SER A 42 4.94 1.13 13.04
CA SER A 42 5.68 2.01 13.94
C SER A 42 5.68 1.49 15.39
N PRO A 43 6.57 1.96 16.28
CA PRO A 43 6.66 1.49 17.66
C PRO A 43 5.34 1.59 18.46
N ASP A 44 4.52 2.60 18.16
CA ASP A 44 3.18 2.78 18.76
C ASP A 44 2.05 2.42 17.78
N GLY A 45 2.41 1.77 16.67
CA GLY A 45 1.52 1.38 15.60
C GLY A 45 0.61 0.21 15.97
N LYS A 46 -0.44 0.01 15.19
CA LYS A 46 -1.45 -1.04 15.43
C LYS A 46 -0.86 -2.45 15.49
N HIS A 47 0.29 -2.67 14.86
CA HIS A 47 0.99 -3.96 14.78
C HIS A 47 2.24 -4.06 15.65
N ALA A 48 2.51 -3.10 16.54
CA ALA A 48 3.67 -3.13 17.43
C ALA A 48 3.76 -4.45 18.23
N ALA A 49 2.65 -4.89 18.81
CA ALA A 49 2.59 -6.17 19.56
C ALA A 49 2.78 -7.42 18.69
N VAL A 50 2.58 -7.31 17.37
CA VAL A 50 2.87 -8.40 16.42
C VAL A 50 4.36 -8.44 16.13
N LEU A 51 5.02 -7.28 16.02
CA LEU A 51 6.48 -7.21 15.83
C LEU A 51 7.23 -7.86 16.99
N GLU A 52 6.86 -7.55 18.24
CA GLU A 52 7.47 -8.19 19.42
C GLU A 52 7.36 -9.73 19.41
N LYS A 53 6.23 -10.25 18.91
CA LYS A 53 6.03 -11.70 18.76
C LYS A 53 6.90 -12.29 17.67
N ILE A 54 7.07 -11.58 16.55
CA ILE A 54 7.93 -12.01 15.45
C ILE A 54 9.38 -12.06 15.93
N ASP A 55 9.86 -11.03 16.61
CA ASP A 55 11.21 -10.98 17.19
C ASP A 55 11.44 -12.17 18.14
N ALA A 56 10.49 -12.46 19.03
CA ALA A 56 10.59 -13.59 19.94
C ALA A 56 10.61 -14.96 19.24
N GLU A 57 9.97 -15.12 18.07
CA GLU A 57 10.04 -16.36 17.29
C GLU A 57 11.35 -16.44 16.48
N ILE A 58 11.88 -15.31 16.00
CA ILE A 58 13.21 -15.23 15.38
C ILE A 58 14.29 -15.62 16.38
N ASP A 59 14.24 -15.10 17.62
CA ASP A 59 15.18 -15.44 18.69
C ASP A 59 15.15 -16.94 19.05
N LYS A 60 14.00 -17.60 18.85
CA LYS A 60 13.85 -19.06 19.01
C LYS A 60 14.33 -19.86 17.79
N GLY A 61 14.86 -19.19 16.76
CA GLY A 61 15.31 -19.80 15.52
C GLY A 61 14.16 -20.31 14.63
N LYS A 62 12.93 -19.83 14.83
CA LYS A 62 11.76 -20.28 14.06
C LYS A 62 11.56 -19.44 12.80
N PHE A 63 12.58 -19.38 11.97
CA PHE A 63 12.51 -18.74 10.66
C PHE A 63 13.30 -19.55 9.62
N THR A 64 12.95 -19.39 8.36
CA THR A 64 13.77 -19.90 7.24
C THR A 64 14.57 -18.72 6.68
N PRO A 65 15.91 -18.78 6.67
CA PRO A 65 16.72 -17.76 6.02
C PRO A 65 16.33 -17.64 4.55
N LEU A 66 16.30 -16.41 4.04
CA LEU A 66 16.19 -16.20 2.60
C LEU A 66 17.46 -16.76 1.92
N PRO A 67 17.33 -17.39 0.74
CA PRO A 67 18.47 -17.92 -0.01
C PRO A 67 19.45 -16.83 -0.45
#